data_AF-A0A975A4X5-F1
#
_entry.id   AF-A0A975A4X5-F1
#
_cell.length_a   1.000
_cell.length_b   1.000
_cell.length_c   1.000
_cell.angle_alpha   90.00
_cell.angle_beta   90.00
_cell.angle_gamma   90.00
#
_symmetry.space_group_name_H-M   'P 1'
#
loop_
_entity.id
_entity.type
_entity.pdbx_description
1 polymer ?
#
loop_
_entity_poly.entity_id
_entity_poly.type
_entity_poly.pdbx_seq_one_letter_code
_entity_poly.pdbx_strand_id
1 'polypeptide(L)'
;MEISDWLRVGLLVVLVVVLALRARSWLRHYRRGGAGDRELVEKAHATQESVVRLAADRGWTVRRGPAAAGAFPADLRAHAIDVGECDLDVTGEGFRSRSWTAYTSRRGSGMKYAIRVHVTQVEAPGVEADLVVRDLPVVWTPLLFPDRFHGRASDAGPQRVLAAGDVAATRERLAPLMQRIVDSGVWVVVSGGVVTVMAHWEPDADELERWLGLARDVASALS
;
A
#
# COMPACT_ATOMS: atom_id res chain seq x y z
N MET A 1 30.32 -9.33 -51.10
CA MET A 1 29.90 -9.15 -49.70
C MET A 1 30.04 -10.51 -49.04
N GLU A 2 31.05 -10.67 -48.20
CA GLU A 2 31.44 -11.98 -47.68
C GLU A 2 30.56 -12.38 -46.48
N ILE A 3 30.45 -13.68 -46.21
CA ILE A 3 29.70 -14.23 -45.06
C ILE A 3 30.24 -13.64 -43.74
N SER A 4 31.51 -13.22 -43.70
CA SER A 4 32.14 -12.55 -42.56
C SER A 4 31.56 -11.16 -42.26
N ASP A 5 31.07 -10.43 -43.26
CA ASP A 5 30.45 -9.11 -43.09
C ASP A 5 29.06 -9.23 -42.45
N TRP A 6 28.28 -10.23 -42.84
CA TRP A 6 26.97 -10.51 -42.24
C TRP A 6 27.06 -10.90 -40.77
N LEU A 7 28.08 -11.69 -40.40
CA LEU A 7 28.35 -12.06 -39.02
C LEU A 7 28.74 -10.84 -38.17
N ARG A 8 29.56 -9.94 -38.70
CA ARG A 8 29.95 -8.70 -38.01
C ARG A 8 28.76 -7.77 -37.80
N VAL A 9 27.91 -7.60 -38.81
CA VAL A 9 26.69 -6.80 -38.70
C VAL A 9 25.71 -7.42 -37.70
N GLY A 10 25.50 -8.74 -37.76
CA GLY A 10 24.64 -9.44 -36.81
C GLY A 10 25.11 -9.29 -35.36
N LEU A 11 26.42 -9.43 -35.11
CA LEU A 11 26.99 -9.28 -33.77
C LEU A 11 26.87 -7.83 -33.25
N LEU A 12 27.04 -6.85 -34.13
CA LEU A 12 26.92 -5.44 -33.79
C LEU A 12 25.46 -5.06 -33.44
N VAL A 13 24.48 -5.59 -34.18
CA VAL A 13 23.06 -5.43 -33.88
C VAL A 13 22.71 -6.05 -32.52
N VAL A 14 23.16 -7.27 -32.25
CA VAL A 14 22.93 -7.94 -30.95
C VAL A 14 23.55 -7.13 -29.81
N LEU A 15 24.79 -6.65 -29.98
CA LEU A 15 25.46 -5.83 -28.97
C LEU A 15 24.69 -4.54 -28.68
N VAL A 16 24.22 -3.83 -29.72
CA VAL A 16 23.42 -2.61 -29.59
C VAL A 16 22.09 -2.89 -28.90
N VAL A 17 21.40 -3.98 -29.25
CA VAL A 17 20.14 -4.38 -28.59
C VAL A 17 20.37 -4.71 -27.12
N VAL A 18 21.42 -5.47 -26.80
CA VAL A 18 21.76 -5.79 -25.41
C VAL A 18 22.13 -4.53 -24.63
N LEU A 19 22.95 -3.64 -25.18
CA LEU A 19 23.30 -2.37 -24.56
C LEU A 19 22.08 -1.47 -24.37
N ALA A 20 21.17 -1.40 -25.35
CA ALA A 20 19.94 -0.64 -25.24
C ALA A 20 18.99 -1.23 -24.18
N LEU A 21 18.87 -2.55 -24.10
CA LEU A 21 18.09 -3.23 -23.06
C LEU A 21 18.70 -3.02 -21.67
N ARG A 22 20.03 -3.10 -21.55
CA ARG A 22 20.74 -2.88 -20.29
C ARG A 22 20.67 -1.42 -19.85
N ALA A 23 20.85 -0.47 -20.77
CA ALA A 23 20.68 0.96 -20.52
C ALA A 23 19.25 1.31 -20.14
N ARG A 24 18.25 0.71 -20.81
CA ARG A 24 16.82 0.90 -20.47
C ARG A 24 16.45 0.28 -19.12
N SER A 25 17.11 -0.79 -18.70
CA SER A 25 16.97 -1.37 -17.36
C SER A 25 17.63 -0.48 -16.30
N TRP A 26 18.84 0.02 -16.59
CA TRP A 26 19.61 0.88 -15.69
C TRP A 26 18.96 2.26 -15.52
N LEU A 27 18.43 2.87 -16.58
CA LEU A 27 17.65 4.11 -16.54
C LEU A 27 16.32 3.96 -15.78
N ARG A 28 15.74 2.75 -15.74
CA ARG A 28 14.58 2.47 -14.87
C ARG A 28 14.97 2.41 -13.39
N HIS A 29 16.20 1.99 -13.07
CA HIS A 29 16.73 1.99 -11.70
C HIS A 29 17.20 3.39 -11.27
N TYR A 30 17.74 4.20 -12.20
CA TYR A 30 18.16 5.59 -11.93
C TYR A 30 17.02 6.57 -11.61
N ARG A 31 15.76 6.13 -11.73
CA ARG A 31 14.58 6.91 -11.32
C ARG A 31 14.06 6.54 -9.92
N ARG A 32 14.83 5.76 -9.15
CA ARG A 32 14.55 5.38 -7.75
C ARG A 32 15.75 5.77 -6.88
N GLY A 33 15.50 6.30 -5.69
CA GLY A 33 16.56 6.70 -4.74
C GLY A 33 17.07 8.14 -4.93
N GLY A 34 16.26 9.02 -5.54
CA GLY A 34 16.53 10.45 -5.61
C GLY A 34 16.48 11.11 -4.22
N ALA A 35 16.90 12.38 -4.10
CA ALA A 35 16.93 13.08 -2.81
C ALA A 35 15.58 13.05 -2.06
N GLY A 36 14.46 13.23 -2.78
CA GLY A 36 13.12 13.14 -2.20
C GLY A 36 12.72 11.74 -1.72
N ASP A 37 13.25 10.68 -2.35
CA ASP A 37 13.00 9.31 -1.89
C ASP A 37 13.75 9.03 -0.57
N ARG A 38 14.98 9.58 -0.43
CA ARG A 38 15.77 9.45 0.80
C ARG A 38 15.13 10.21 1.95
N GLU A 39 14.72 11.46 1.71
CA GLU A 39 14.02 12.28 2.69
C GLU A 39 12.73 11.59 3.18
N LEU A 40 11.96 10.99 2.27
CA LEU A 40 10.76 10.22 2.62
C LEU A 40 11.09 9.03 3.52
N VAL A 41 12.13 8.25 3.21
CA VAL A 41 12.55 7.09 4.00
C VAL A 41 13.09 7.52 5.37
N GLU A 42 13.90 8.57 5.43
CA GLU A 42 14.43 9.10 6.69
C GLU A 42 13.30 9.60 7.60
N LYS A 43 12.33 10.33 7.04
CA LYS A 43 11.14 10.76 7.78
C LYS A 43 10.32 9.58 8.28
N ALA A 44 10.11 8.56 7.46
CA ALA A 44 9.39 7.36 7.85
C ALA A 44 10.11 6.61 9.00
N HIS A 45 11.43 6.43 8.91
CA HIS A 45 12.21 5.80 9.99
C HIS A 45 12.09 6.58 11.30
N ALA A 46 12.16 7.92 11.25
CA ALA A 46 11.98 8.75 12.44
C ALA A 46 10.59 8.56 13.07
N THR A 47 9.53 8.49 12.26
CA THR A 47 8.17 8.22 12.74
C THR A 47 8.04 6.81 13.34
N GLN A 48 8.66 5.80 12.71
CA GLN A 48 8.62 4.40 13.15
C GLN A 48 9.21 4.18 14.55
N GLU A 49 10.13 5.03 15.00
CA GLU A 49 10.67 4.93 16.37
C GLU A 49 9.60 5.17 17.46
N SER A 50 8.52 5.90 17.16
CA SER A 50 7.38 6.02 18.07
C SER A 50 6.60 4.70 18.15
N VAL A 51 6.31 4.09 17.00
CA VAL A 51 5.60 2.80 16.90
C VAL A 51 6.39 1.67 17.56
N VAL A 52 7.72 1.66 17.43
CA VAL A 52 8.55 0.62 18.06
C VAL A 52 8.61 0.76 19.57
N ARG A 53 8.62 2.00 20.09
CA ARG A 53 8.48 2.22 21.55
C ARG A 53 7.12 1.72 22.05
N LEU A 54 6.04 2.08 21.37
CA LEU A 54 4.70 1.54 21.67
C LEU A 54 4.69 0.00 21.64
N ALA A 55 5.29 -0.61 20.62
CA ALA A 55 5.36 -2.06 20.51
C ALA A 55 6.11 -2.69 21.69
N ALA A 56 7.22 -2.11 22.13
CA ALA A 56 7.95 -2.56 23.31
C ALA A 56 7.09 -2.45 24.58
N ASP A 57 6.40 -1.33 24.80
CA ASP A 57 5.52 -1.10 25.95
C ASP A 57 4.35 -2.09 25.99
N ARG A 58 3.87 -2.51 24.81
CA ARG A 58 2.74 -3.44 24.64
C ARG A 58 3.17 -4.91 24.54
N GLY A 59 4.47 -5.21 24.54
CA GLY A 59 4.99 -6.57 24.35
C GLY A 59 4.75 -7.14 22.94
N TRP A 60 4.60 -6.28 21.93
CA TRP A 60 4.45 -6.70 20.53
C TRP A 60 5.79 -7.05 19.91
N THR A 61 5.76 -7.96 18.94
CA THR A 61 6.96 -8.34 18.18
C THR A 61 7.24 -7.32 17.09
N VAL A 62 8.49 -6.87 16.99
CA VAL A 62 8.95 -5.95 15.95
C VAL A 62 10.04 -6.60 15.11
N ARG A 63 9.91 -6.54 13.79
CA ARG A 63 10.96 -6.89 12.81
C ARG A 63 11.22 -5.69 11.92
N ARG A 64 12.49 -5.45 11.57
CA ARG A 64 12.93 -4.31 10.74
C ARG A 64 13.81 -4.76 9.57
N GLY A 65 13.78 -3.99 8.49
CA GLY A 65 14.62 -4.20 7.31
C GLY A 65 14.50 -5.62 6.76
N PRO A 66 15.62 -6.32 6.47
CA PRO A 66 15.58 -7.68 5.93
C PRO A 66 14.80 -8.70 6.79
N ALA A 67 14.72 -8.48 8.11
CA ALA A 67 13.95 -9.36 9.00
C ALA A 67 12.43 -9.14 8.87
N ALA A 68 11.99 -7.97 8.38
CA ALA A 68 10.60 -7.68 8.06
C ALA A 68 10.19 -8.19 6.67
N ALA A 69 11.12 -8.77 5.91
CA ALA A 69 10.88 -9.20 4.54
C ALA A 69 9.63 -10.11 4.42
N GLY A 70 8.81 -9.81 3.43
CA GLY A 70 7.59 -10.55 3.14
C GLY A 70 7.00 -10.13 1.81
N ALA A 71 5.98 -10.85 1.35
CA ALA A 71 5.21 -10.43 0.19
C ALA A 71 4.13 -9.43 0.61
N PHE A 72 3.96 -8.39 -0.20
CA PHE A 72 2.81 -7.49 -0.07
C PHE A 72 1.51 -8.28 -0.32
N PRO A 73 0.44 -8.08 0.49
CA PRO A 73 -0.81 -8.80 0.33
C PRO A 73 -1.37 -8.69 -1.09
N ALA A 74 -1.65 -9.83 -1.72
CA ALA A 74 -2.06 -9.88 -3.12
C ALA A 74 -3.43 -9.22 -3.36
N ASP A 75 -4.31 -9.32 -2.37
CA ASP A 75 -5.66 -8.76 -2.33
C ASP A 75 -5.68 -7.22 -2.18
N LEU A 76 -4.57 -6.61 -1.77
CA LEU A 76 -4.43 -5.16 -1.61
C LEU A 76 -3.67 -4.50 -2.78
N ARG A 77 -3.28 -5.27 -3.80
CA ARG A 77 -2.53 -4.72 -4.95
C ARG A 77 -3.38 -3.71 -5.71
N ALA A 78 -2.75 -2.59 -6.07
CA ALA A 78 -3.35 -1.51 -6.85
C ALA A 78 -2.54 -1.27 -8.13
N HIS A 79 -3.23 -1.09 -9.25
CA HIS A 79 -2.63 -1.03 -10.60
C HIS A 79 -1.49 -0.01 -10.76
N ALA A 80 -1.58 1.13 -10.07
CA ALA A 80 -0.64 2.24 -10.22
C ALA A 80 0.54 2.22 -9.24
N ILE A 81 0.69 1.15 -8.45
CA ILE A 81 1.60 1.10 -7.32
C ILE A 81 2.45 -0.17 -7.38
N ASP A 82 3.76 0.04 -7.41
CA ASP A 82 4.78 -1.00 -7.41
C ASP A 82 5.37 -1.08 -6.00
N VAL A 83 4.91 -2.05 -5.21
CA VAL A 83 5.33 -2.21 -3.82
C VAL A 83 6.66 -2.95 -3.77
N GLY A 84 7.63 -2.34 -3.09
CA GLY A 84 8.97 -2.85 -2.89
C GLY A 84 9.09 -3.63 -1.57
N GLU A 85 10.13 -3.32 -0.82
CA GLU A 85 10.49 -4.03 0.40
C GLU A 85 9.62 -3.61 1.60
N CYS A 86 9.40 -4.57 2.51
CA CYS A 86 8.80 -4.30 3.81
C CYS A 86 9.90 -3.82 4.74
N ASP A 87 9.72 -2.62 5.29
CA ASP A 87 10.73 -1.98 6.13
C ASP A 87 10.50 -2.26 7.62
N LEU A 88 9.23 -2.41 8.01
CA LEU A 88 8.80 -2.63 9.38
C LEU A 88 7.61 -3.59 9.41
N ASP A 89 7.66 -4.57 10.32
CA ASP A 89 6.59 -5.51 10.62
C ASP A 89 6.40 -5.58 12.14
N VAL A 90 5.21 -5.18 12.60
CA VAL A 90 4.79 -5.18 14.00
C VAL A 90 3.64 -6.17 14.14
N THR A 91 3.80 -7.16 15.02
CA THR A 91 2.79 -8.20 15.26
C THR A 91 2.40 -8.20 16.73
N GLY A 92 1.10 -8.12 17.00
CA GLY A 92 0.53 -8.27 18.33
C GLY A 92 -0.66 -9.23 18.31
N GLU A 93 -1.39 -9.31 19.42
CA GLU A 93 -2.53 -10.21 19.53
C GLU A 93 -3.65 -9.83 18.55
N GLY A 94 -3.93 -10.73 17.60
CA GLY A 94 -4.99 -10.58 16.61
C GLY A 94 -4.74 -9.48 15.56
N PHE A 95 -3.51 -8.98 15.43
CA PHE A 95 -3.20 -7.98 14.40
C PHE A 95 -1.76 -8.03 13.90
N ARG A 96 -1.57 -7.51 12.68
CA ARG A 96 -0.26 -7.29 12.07
C ARG A 96 -0.23 -5.97 11.32
N SER A 97 0.75 -5.13 11.61
CA SER A 97 0.97 -3.82 11.01
C SER A 97 2.30 -3.81 10.26
N ARG A 98 2.26 -3.44 8.98
CA ARG A 98 3.41 -3.49 8.08
C ARG A 98 3.58 -2.19 7.31
N SER A 99 4.81 -1.74 7.23
CA SER A 99 5.19 -0.58 6.43
C SER A 99 6.06 -0.97 5.24
N TRP A 100 5.76 -0.39 4.08
CA TRP A 100 6.38 -0.71 2.81
C TRP A 100 6.86 0.54 2.10
N THR A 101 8.02 0.44 1.48
CA THR A 101 8.42 1.38 0.43
C THR A 101 7.74 0.96 -0.87
N ALA A 102 6.95 1.85 -1.48
CA ALA A 102 6.35 1.60 -2.79
C ALA A 102 6.66 2.74 -3.76
N TYR A 103 6.34 2.52 -5.03
CA TYR A 103 6.61 3.48 -6.09
C TYR A 103 5.38 3.68 -6.95
N THR A 104 5.01 4.93 -7.18
CA THR A 104 3.90 5.27 -8.07
C THR A 104 4.35 6.26 -9.14
N SER A 105 3.64 6.26 -10.27
CA SER A 105 3.86 7.20 -11.37
C SER A 105 2.64 8.10 -11.53
N ARG A 106 2.88 9.39 -11.74
CA ARG A 106 1.81 10.31 -12.15
C ARG A 106 1.36 9.96 -13.57
N ARG A 107 0.05 10.01 -13.84
CA ARG A 107 -0.52 9.75 -15.17
C ARG A 107 0.18 10.60 -16.24
N GLY A 108 0.73 9.95 -17.26
CA GLY A 108 1.49 10.60 -18.35
C GLY A 108 2.98 10.84 -18.07
N SER A 109 3.48 10.52 -16.88
CA SER A 109 4.91 10.60 -16.55
C SER A 109 5.55 9.21 -16.50
N GLY A 110 6.71 9.05 -17.14
CA GLY A 110 7.54 7.85 -16.97
C GLY A 110 8.37 7.85 -15.68
N MET A 111 8.32 8.91 -14.87
CA MET A 111 8.99 8.98 -13.58
C MET A 111 8.12 8.36 -12.49
N LYS A 112 8.73 7.44 -11.74
CA LYS A 112 8.17 6.92 -10.48
C LYS A 112 8.78 7.71 -9.32
N TYR A 113 8.04 7.91 -8.25
CA TYR A 113 8.53 8.47 -6.99
C TYR A 113 8.15 7.53 -5.86
N ALA A 114 8.98 7.52 -4.81
CA ALA A 114 8.69 6.74 -3.63
C ALA A 114 7.45 7.28 -2.92
N ILE A 115 6.68 6.35 -2.37
CA ILE A 115 5.59 6.59 -1.43
C ILE A 115 5.74 5.58 -0.28
N ARG A 116 5.14 5.89 0.87
CA ARG A 116 4.95 4.90 1.91
C ARG A 116 3.63 4.18 1.65
N VAL A 117 3.57 2.89 1.95
CA VAL A 117 2.31 2.17 2.04
C VAL A 117 2.31 1.47 3.38
N HIS A 118 1.38 1.85 4.24
CA HIS A 118 1.20 1.23 5.53
C HIS A 118 -0.08 0.39 5.52
N VAL A 119 0.00 -0.82 6.06
CA VAL A 119 -1.08 -1.79 6.09
C VAL A 119 -1.19 -2.37 7.50
N THR A 120 -2.30 -2.07 8.18
CA THR A 120 -2.64 -2.63 9.49
C THR A 120 -3.81 -3.59 9.33
N GLN A 121 -3.61 -4.87 9.62
CA GLN A 121 -4.58 -5.94 9.46
C GLN A 121 -4.99 -6.49 10.83
N VAL A 122 -6.29 -6.60 11.07
CA VAL A 122 -6.89 -7.22 12.26
C VAL A 122 -7.67 -8.45 11.82
N GLU A 123 -7.44 -9.57 12.50
CA GLU A 123 -8.15 -10.83 12.25
C GLU A 123 -9.62 -10.69 12.69
N ALA A 124 -10.54 -11.11 11.84
CA ALA A 124 -11.98 -10.99 12.02
C ALA A 124 -12.70 -12.21 11.38
N PRO A 125 -12.48 -13.44 11.89
CA PRO A 125 -12.93 -14.67 11.23
C PRO A 125 -14.45 -14.82 11.08
N GLY A 126 -15.24 -14.05 11.83
CA GLY A 126 -16.70 -14.00 11.69
C GLY A 126 -17.21 -13.05 10.60
N VAL A 127 -16.32 -12.29 9.95
CA VAL A 127 -16.70 -11.28 8.96
C VAL A 127 -16.58 -11.83 7.55
N GLU A 128 -17.73 -12.03 6.90
CA GLU A 128 -17.80 -12.52 5.51
C GLU A 128 -17.85 -11.41 4.45
N ALA A 129 -17.97 -10.15 4.88
CA ALA A 129 -18.10 -9.01 3.97
C ALA A 129 -16.86 -8.83 3.08
N ASP A 130 -17.06 -8.49 1.80
CA ASP A 130 -15.99 -8.11 0.89
C ASP A 130 -16.20 -6.67 0.38
N LEU A 131 -15.50 -5.71 0.98
CA LEU A 131 -15.69 -4.29 0.68
C LEU A 131 -14.43 -3.44 0.84
N VAL A 132 -14.47 -2.26 0.25
CA VAL A 132 -13.50 -1.19 0.48
C VAL A 132 -14.23 0.14 0.61
N VAL A 133 -13.80 0.97 1.56
CA VAL A 133 -14.37 2.29 1.84
C VAL A 133 -13.24 3.29 2.11
N ARG A 134 -13.36 4.49 1.53
CA ARG A 134 -12.55 5.67 1.84
C ARG A 134 -13.27 6.94 1.39
N ASP A 135 -12.95 8.09 1.99
CA ASP A 135 -13.23 9.38 1.33
C ASP A 135 -12.53 9.50 -0.05
N LEU A 136 -13.08 10.35 -0.92
CA LEU A 136 -12.40 10.78 -2.13
C LEU A 136 -11.54 12.00 -1.78
N PRO A 137 -10.20 11.89 -1.91
CA PRO A 137 -9.34 13.00 -1.55
C PRO A 137 -9.55 14.18 -2.50
N VAL A 138 -9.57 15.40 -1.94
CA VAL A 138 -9.70 16.65 -2.71
C VAL A 138 -8.42 16.99 -3.49
N VAL A 139 -7.27 16.49 -3.01
CA VAL A 139 -5.95 16.65 -3.62
C VAL A 139 -5.49 15.32 -4.22
N TRP A 140 -4.69 15.39 -5.29
CA TRP A 140 -4.10 14.19 -5.88
C TRP A 140 -3.39 13.37 -4.79
N THR A 141 -3.84 12.14 -4.61
CA THR A 141 -3.31 11.19 -3.64
C THR A 141 -3.11 9.85 -4.38
N PRO A 142 -2.04 9.09 -4.12
CA PRO A 142 -1.93 7.74 -4.68
C PRO A 142 -3.19 6.94 -4.34
N LEU A 143 -3.92 6.52 -5.38
CA LEU A 143 -5.08 5.66 -5.20
C LEU A 143 -4.56 4.24 -4.96
N LEU A 144 -4.48 3.87 -3.68
CA LEU A 144 -4.26 2.49 -3.23
C LEU A 144 -5.55 1.64 -3.40
N PHE A 145 -6.39 1.97 -4.38
CA PHE A 145 -7.66 1.27 -4.58
C PHE A 145 -7.35 -0.15 -5.09
N PRO A 146 -7.71 -1.21 -4.35
CA PRO A 146 -7.31 -2.56 -4.73
C PRO A 146 -8.00 -3.01 -6.02
N ASP A 147 -7.23 -3.64 -6.92
CA ASP A 147 -7.67 -4.00 -8.29
C ASP A 147 -8.92 -4.90 -8.29
N ARG A 148 -9.08 -5.74 -7.25
CA ARG A 148 -10.23 -6.64 -7.08
C ARG A 148 -11.59 -5.91 -6.97
N PHE A 149 -11.59 -4.64 -6.62
CA PHE A 149 -12.80 -3.82 -6.49
C PHE A 149 -13.06 -2.93 -7.72
N HIS A 150 -12.20 -2.99 -8.74
CA HIS A 150 -12.42 -2.29 -10.00
C HIS A 150 -13.74 -2.75 -10.64
N GLY A 151 -14.57 -1.79 -11.06
CA GLY A 151 -15.90 -2.08 -11.63
C GLY A 151 -16.99 -2.44 -10.62
N ARG A 152 -16.65 -2.54 -9.32
CA ARG A 152 -17.61 -2.79 -8.21
C ARG A 152 -17.88 -1.52 -7.38
N ALA A 153 -17.49 -0.35 -7.88
CA ALA A 153 -17.64 0.92 -7.17
C ALA A 153 -19.09 1.40 -7.18
N SER A 154 -19.59 1.73 -6.00
CA SER A 154 -20.85 2.43 -5.78
C SER A 154 -20.53 3.82 -5.23
N ASP A 155 -21.10 4.86 -5.83
CA ASP A 155 -21.00 6.20 -5.26
C ASP A 155 -21.83 6.25 -3.96
N ALA A 156 -21.18 6.47 -2.83
CA ALA A 156 -21.80 6.40 -1.51
C ALA A 156 -22.15 7.80 -1.01
N GLY A 157 -23.23 8.35 -1.56
CA GLY A 157 -23.96 9.48 -0.96
C GLY A 157 -23.24 10.85 -0.98
N PRO A 158 -23.78 11.85 -0.26
CA PRO A 158 -23.37 13.25 -0.37
C PRO A 158 -21.95 13.53 0.16
N GLN A 159 -21.33 12.58 0.87
CA GLN A 159 -20.03 12.76 1.55
C GLN A 159 -18.81 12.45 0.68
N ARG A 160 -18.95 12.26 -0.64
CA ARG A 160 -17.84 11.92 -1.56
C ARG A 160 -17.05 10.70 -1.08
N VAL A 161 -17.74 9.66 -0.61
CA VAL A 161 -17.11 8.41 -0.18
C VAL A 161 -17.01 7.47 -1.36
N LEU A 162 -15.80 7.00 -1.67
CA LEU A 162 -15.61 5.87 -2.56
C LEU A 162 -15.88 4.59 -1.77
N ALA A 163 -16.88 3.83 -2.19
CA ALA A 163 -17.17 2.53 -1.63
C ALA A 163 -17.31 1.49 -2.75
N ALA A 164 -16.83 0.28 -2.54
CA ALA A 164 -16.97 -0.80 -3.52
C ALA A 164 -17.13 -2.17 -2.84
N GLY A 165 -17.73 -3.12 -3.55
CA GLY A 165 -18.02 -4.46 -3.02
C GLY A 165 -19.40 -4.53 -2.37
N ASP A 166 -19.51 -5.21 -1.22
CA ASP A 166 -20.79 -5.55 -0.56
C ASP A 166 -21.39 -4.40 0.26
N VAL A 167 -21.08 -3.16 -0.11
CA VAL A 167 -21.38 -1.93 0.64
C VAL A 167 -22.87 -1.78 0.93
N ALA A 168 -23.74 -2.16 0.00
CA ALA A 168 -25.19 -2.06 0.19
C ALA A 168 -25.67 -2.95 1.37
N ALA A 169 -25.09 -4.14 1.52
CA ALA A 169 -25.44 -5.10 2.57
C ALA A 169 -24.78 -4.79 3.93
N THR A 170 -23.78 -3.91 3.95
CA THR A 170 -23.07 -3.51 5.18
C THR A 170 -23.31 -2.07 5.59
N ARG A 171 -24.02 -1.28 4.79
CA ARG A 171 -24.22 0.16 4.98
C ARG A 171 -24.74 0.53 6.38
N GLU A 172 -25.82 -0.11 6.82
CA GLU A 172 -26.42 0.21 8.12
C GLU A 172 -25.49 -0.11 9.30
N ARG A 173 -24.76 -1.23 9.19
CA ARG A 173 -23.77 -1.66 10.18
C ARG A 173 -22.56 -0.73 10.24
N LEU A 174 -22.11 -0.20 9.10
CA LEU A 174 -20.98 0.72 9.01
C LEU A 174 -21.35 2.19 9.25
N ALA A 175 -22.63 2.56 9.19
CA ALA A 175 -23.08 3.95 9.32
C ALA A 175 -22.54 4.66 10.58
N PRO A 176 -22.48 4.04 11.78
CA PRO A 176 -21.93 4.68 12.97
C PRO A 176 -20.42 4.97 12.88
N LEU A 177 -19.69 4.26 12.02
CA LEU A 177 -18.25 4.36 11.87
C LEU A 177 -17.83 5.25 10.69
N MET A 178 -18.77 5.61 9.81
CA MET A 178 -18.45 6.28 8.54
C MET A 178 -17.70 7.60 8.77
N GLN A 179 -18.11 8.42 9.72
CA GLN A 179 -17.42 9.68 10.00
C GLN A 179 -15.98 9.44 10.46
N ARG A 180 -15.73 8.43 11.30
CA ARG A 180 -14.37 8.06 11.74
C ARG A 180 -13.52 7.55 10.58
N ILE A 181 -14.10 6.81 9.64
CA ILE A 181 -13.41 6.37 8.42
C ILE A 181 -13.00 7.59 7.59
N VAL A 182 -13.93 8.53 7.37
CA VAL A 182 -13.67 9.77 6.63
C VAL A 182 -12.57 10.60 7.32
N ASP A 183 -12.70 10.86 8.61
CA ASP A 183 -11.77 11.69 9.38
C ASP A 183 -10.35 11.08 9.45
N SER A 184 -10.25 9.75 9.35
CA SER A 184 -8.95 9.07 9.35
C SER A 184 -8.19 9.20 8.02
N GLY A 185 -8.88 9.49 6.92
CA GLY A 185 -8.29 9.58 5.58
C GLY A 185 -7.70 8.26 5.03
N VAL A 186 -7.88 7.14 5.73
CA VAL A 186 -7.36 5.82 5.37
C VAL A 186 -8.34 5.03 4.52
N TRP A 187 -7.84 4.05 3.78
CA TRP A 187 -8.68 2.99 3.24
C TRP A 187 -9.01 2.00 4.34
N VAL A 188 -10.29 1.62 4.47
CA VAL A 188 -10.63 0.36 5.14
C VAL A 188 -11.08 -0.66 4.11
N VAL A 189 -10.41 -1.80 4.10
CA VAL A 189 -10.63 -2.93 3.22
C VAL A 189 -11.00 -4.12 4.08
N VAL A 190 -12.10 -4.78 3.79
CA VAL A 190 -12.54 -6.00 4.49
C VAL A 190 -12.54 -7.11 3.47
N SER A 191 -11.82 -8.18 3.77
CA SER A 191 -11.83 -9.37 2.92
C SER A 191 -11.30 -10.59 3.64
N GLY A 192 -11.88 -11.76 3.35
CA GLY A 192 -11.38 -13.05 3.83
C GLY A 192 -11.25 -13.14 5.35
N GLY A 193 -12.20 -12.55 6.10
CA GLY A 193 -12.15 -12.51 7.56
C GLY A 193 -11.03 -11.63 8.12
N VAL A 194 -10.61 -10.59 7.39
CA VAL A 194 -9.60 -9.64 7.83
C VAL A 194 -10.08 -8.22 7.56
N VAL A 195 -9.98 -7.35 8.57
CA VAL A 195 -10.16 -5.92 8.41
C VAL A 195 -8.81 -5.25 8.29
N THR A 196 -8.59 -4.54 7.18
CA THR A 196 -7.34 -3.88 6.86
C THR A 196 -7.56 -2.37 6.81
N VAL A 197 -6.78 -1.63 7.60
CA VAL A 197 -6.60 -0.18 7.45
C VAL A 197 -5.32 0.06 6.65
N MET A 198 -5.43 0.80 5.55
CA MET A 198 -4.33 1.06 4.63
C MET A 198 -4.17 2.55 4.31
N ALA A 199 -2.93 3.03 4.38
CA ALA A 199 -2.58 4.43 4.19
C ALA A 199 -1.35 4.57 3.27
N HIS A 200 -1.16 5.76 2.69
CA HIS A 200 0.00 6.08 1.85
C HIS A 200 1.07 6.90 2.60
N TRP A 201 1.02 6.89 3.94
CA TRP A 201 1.96 7.54 4.85
C TRP A 201 2.30 6.62 6.02
N GLU A 202 3.35 6.97 6.75
CA GLU A 202 3.77 6.26 7.96
C GLU A 202 2.98 6.75 9.17
N PRO A 203 2.31 5.87 9.95
CA PRO A 203 1.67 6.27 11.19
C PRO A 203 2.70 6.50 12.30
N ASP A 204 2.44 7.48 13.15
CA ASP A 204 3.01 7.48 14.50
C ASP A 204 2.29 6.48 15.44
N ALA A 205 2.73 6.40 16.70
CA ALA A 205 2.15 5.52 17.70
C ALA A 205 0.65 5.78 17.91
N ASP A 206 0.23 7.04 18.04
CA ASP A 206 -1.17 7.38 18.32
C ASP A 206 -2.05 7.10 17.11
N GLU A 207 -1.55 7.36 15.89
CA GLU A 207 -2.21 7.00 14.63
C GLU A 207 -2.39 5.48 14.53
N LEU A 208 -1.35 4.69 14.83
CA LEU A 208 -1.44 3.23 14.80
C LEU A 208 -2.49 2.71 15.80
N GLU A 209 -2.54 3.24 17.02
CA GLU A 209 -3.57 2.87 17.99
C GLU A 209 -4.98 3.23 17.52
N ARG A 210 -5.16 4.42 16.93
CA ARG A 210 -6.43 4.83 16.32
C ARG A 210 -6.85 3.91 15.18
N TRP A 211 -5.90 3.51 14.33
CA TRP A 211 -6.15 2.59 13.20
C TRP A 211 -6.51 1.19 13.67
N LEU A 212 -5.83 0.68 14.70
CA LEU A 212 -6.17 -0.60 15.34
C LEU A 212 -7.56 -0.56 15.97
N GLY A 213 -7.90 0.53 16.67
CA GLY A 213 -9.24 0.76 17.21
C GLY A 213 -10.31 0.77 16.11
N LEU A 214 -10.08 1.54 15.04
CA LEU A 214 -10.99 1.58 13.89
C LEU A 214 -11.18 0.21 13.24
N ALA A 215 -10.11 -0.53 13.00
CA ALA A 215 -10.18 -1.86 12.40
C ALA A 215 -10.97 -2.86 13.27
N ARG A 216 -10.77 -2.83 14.59
CA ARG A 216 -11.52 -3.66 15.55
C ARG A 216 -13.00 -3.29 15.62
N ASP A 217 -13.32 -1.99 15.61
CA ASP A 217 -14.70 -1.53 15.61
C ASP A 217 -15.43 -1.93 14.33
N VAL A 218 -14.76 -1.85 13.17
CA VAL A 218 -15.28 -2.34 11.89
C VAL A 218 -15.48 -3.86 11.93
N ALA A 219 -14.52 -4.62 12.47
CA ALA A 219 -14.66 -6.07 12.62
C ALA A 219 -15.87 -6.44 13.48
N SER A 220 -16.04 -5.74 14.61
CA SER A 220 -17.18 -5.93 15.52
C SER A 220 -18.51 -5.52 14.89
N ALA A 221 -18.53 -4.48 14.06
CA ALA A 221 -19.76 -4.03 13.40
C ALA A 221 -20.21 -4.99 12.28
N LEU A 222 -19.29 -5.72 11.68
CA LEU A 222 -19.56 -6.60 10.54
C LEU A 222 -19.71 -8.09 10.90
N SER A 223 -19.32 -8.48 12.12
CA SER A 223 -19.57 -9.82 12.70
C SER A 223 -21.04 -9.97 13.09
#